data_AF-A0A656JIF8-F1
#
_entry.id   AF-A0A656JIF8-F1
#
_cell.length_a   1.000
_cell.length_b   1.000
_cell.length_c   1.000
_cell.angle_alpha   90.00
_cell.angle_beta   90.00
_cell.angle_gamma   90.00
#
_symmetry.space_group_name_H-M   'P 1'
#
loop_
_entity.id
_entity.type
_entity.pdbx_description
1 polymer ?
#
loop_
_entity_poly.entity_id
_entity_poly.type
_entity_poly.pdbx_seq_one_letter_code
_entity_poly.pdbx_strand_id
1 'polypeptide(L)'
;MPHVTKQEQIDDKLAFECHHEADILNIVNQEADTLYKYGLFIQQKDGPKDFNEAARYYRIAAAHNHYKAATNLQMLITQGLANSPSGQKEAIALVEKFMTLGVPGAYYDMAHYLEAGYGVEQSQEKANAYFRKAAD
;
A
#
# COMPACT_ATOMS: atom_id res chain seq x y z
N MET A 1 4.68 -15.96 41.91
CA MET A 1 4.71 -15.47 40.52
C MET A 1 3.34 -15.74 39.93
N PRO A 2 2.60 -14.74 39.44
CA PRO A 2 1.27 -14.99 38.88
C PRO A 2 1.41 -15.84 37.60
N HIS A 3 0.72 -16.98 37.57
CA HIS A 3 0.62 -17.82 36.38
C HIS A 3 -0.40 -17.18 35.43
N VAL A 4 0.08 -16.51 34.39
CA VAL A 4 -0.77 -16.06 33.29
C VAL A 4 -1.34 -17.29 32.61
N THR A 5 -2.66 -17.38 32.53
CA THR A 5 -3.37 -18.51 31.93
C THR A 5 -3.21 -18.51 30.41
N LYS A 6 -3.34 -19.68 29.79
CA LYS A 6 -3.33 -19.81 28.33
C LYS A 6 -4.41 -18.94 27.66
N GLN A 7 -5.52 -18.68 28.38
CA GLN A 7 -6.59 -17.81 27.91
C GLN A 7 -6.19 -16.34 27.97
N GLU A 8 -5.61 -15.86 29.07
CA GLU A 8 -5.07 -14.50 29.16
C GLU A 8 -3.99 -14.23 28.10
N GLN A 9 -3.16 -15.23 27.77
CA GLN A 9 -2.19 -15.11 26.66
C GLN A 9 -2.83 -15.02 25.27
N ILE A 10 -4.03 -15.61 25.10
CA ILE A 10 -4.79 -15.50 23.85
C ILE A 10 -5.47 -14.15 23.79
N ASP A 11 -6.07 -13.71 24.89
CA ASP A 11 -6.79 -12.45 24.98
C ASP A 11 -5.84 -11.26 24.78
N ASP A 12 -4.63 -11.29 25.37
CA ASP A 12 -3.58 -10.29 25.14
C ASP A 12 -3.11 -10.25 23.67
N LYS A 13 -3.05 -11.42 23.00
CA LYS A 13 -2.70 -11.49 21.58
C LYS A 13 -3.81 -11.05 20.64
N LEU A 14 -5.06 -11.07 21.11
CA LEU A 14 -6.24 -10.65 20.36
C LEU A 14 -6.64 -9.20 20.65
N ALA A 15 -5.99 -8.56 21.63
CA ALA A 15 -6.18 -7.16 21.92
C ALA A 15 -6.01 -6.32 20.64
N PHE A 16 -6.92 -5.37 20.46
CA PHE A 16 -6.97 -4.49 19.30
C PHE A 16 -7.06 -3.06 19.81
N GLU A 17 -6.09 -2.25 19.43
CA GLU A 17 -6.09 -0.82 19.71
C GLU A 17 -6.43 -0.08 18.42
N CYS A 18 -7.49 0.75 18.45
CA CYS A 18 -7.81 1.60 17.30
C CYS A 18 -6.82 2.76 17.23
N HIS A 19 -6.09 2.84 16.12
CA HIS A 19 -5.26 4.00 15.78
C HIS A 19 -5.78 4.67 14.51
N HIS A 20 -5.64 5.99 14.40
CA HIS A 20 -5.88 6.67 13.12
C HIS A 20 -4.59 6.68 12.30
N GLU A 21 -4.74 6.51 10.99
CA GLU A 21 -3.62 6.57 10.05
C GLU A 21 -2.78 7.85 10.21
N ALA A 22 -3.43 8.97 10.54
CA ALA A 22 -2.77 10.26 10.78
C ALA A 22 -1.85 10.27 12.02
N ASP A 23 -2.06 9.35 12.98
CA ASP A 23 -1.29 9.28 14.22
C ASP A 23 0.02 8.49 14.04
N ILE A 24 0.08 7.62 13.02
CA ILE A 24 1.20 6.68 12.80
C ILE A 24 2.03 7.07 11.58
N LEU A 25 1.41 7.64 10.54
CA LEU A 25 2.10 7.95 9.29
C LEU A 25 2.84 9.28 9.36
N ASN A 26 4.07 9.27 8.85
CA ASN A 26 4.86 10.48 8.66
C ASN A 26 4.12 11.47 7.76
N ILE A 27 4.26 12.76 8.08
CA ILE A 27 3.74 13.86 7.26
C ILE A 27 4.31 13.72 5.85
N VAL A 28 3.42 13.59 4.87
CA VAL A 28 3.77 13.54 3.46
C VAL A 28 4.44 14.87 3.08
N ASN A 29 5.57 14.80 2.39
CA ASN A 29 6.25 15.97 1.87
C ASN A 29 5.30 16.78 0.96
N GLN A 30 5.21 18.10 1.16
CA GLN A 30 4.27 18.97 0.46
C GLN A 30 4.47 18.99 -1.08
N GLU A 31 5.71 18.88 -1.55
CA GLU A 31 6.01 18.78 -2.98
C GLU A 31 5.51 17.44 -3.53
N ALA A 32 5.71 16.35 -2.79
CA ALA A 32 5.19 15.04 -3.16
C ALA A 32 3.65 15.02 -3.19
N ASP A 33 2.99 15.67 -2.23
CA ASP A 33 1.53 15.83 -2.19
C ASP A 33 1.02 16.66 -3.39
N THR A 34 1.76 17.69 -3.77
CA THR A 34 1.43 18.50 -4.96
C THR A 34 1.51 17.66 -6.23
N LEU A 35 2.56 16.84 -6.38
CA LEU A 35 2.71 15.93 -7.52
C LEU A 35 1.62 14.86 -7.54
N TYR A 36 1.28 14.29 -6.39
CA TYR A 36 0.16 13.35 -6.25
C TYR A 36 -1.16 13.98 -6.69
N LYS A 37 -1.48 15.18 -6.19
CA LYS A 37 -2.70 15.92 -6.56
C LYS A 37 -2.76 16.22 -8.05
N TYR A 38 -1.63 16.55 -8.67
CA TYR A 38 -1.57 16.77 -10.11
C TYR A 38 -1.79 15.47 -10.90
N GLY A 39 -1.18 14.35 -10.49
CA GLY A 39 -1.47 13.04 -11.06
C GLY A 39 -2.95 12.64 -10.92
N LEU A 40 -3.55 12.93 -9.75
CA LEU A 40 -4.98 12.71 -9.50
C LEU A 40 -5.86 13.56 -10.41
N PHE A 41 -5.52 14.85 -10.59
CA PHE A 41 -6.21 15.71 -11.53
C PHE A 41 -6.21 15.14 -12.95
N ILE A 42 -5.06 14.65 -13.44
CA ILE A 42 -4.97 14.02 -14.77
C ILE A 42 -5.83 12.74 -14.85
N GLN A 43 -5.82 11.92 -13.80
CA GLN A 43 -6.63 10.70 -13.75
C GLN A 43 -8.14 11.01 -13.72
N GLN A 44 -8.56 12.09 -13.06
CA GLN A 44 -9.97 12.42 -12.83
C GLN A 44 -10.57 13.39 -13.83
N LYS A 45 -9.80 14.25 -14.51
CA LYS A 45 -10.29 15.25 -15.49
C LYS A 45 -11.19 14.63 -16.56
N ASP A 46 -12.26 15.32 -16.97
CA ASP A 46 -13.13 14.82 -18.02
C ASP A 46 -12.41 14.65 -19.38
N GLY A 47 -12.93 13.76 -20.22
CA GLY A 47 -12.38 13.46 -21.55
C GLY A 47 -11.30 12.37 -21.56
N PRO A 48 -10.53 12.27 -22.66
CA PRO A 48 -9.50 11.25 -22.82
C PRO A 48 -8.45 11.33 -21.69
N LYS A 49 -8.19 10.18 -21.06
CA LYS A 49 -7.27 10.07 -19.93
C LYS A 49 -5.86 9.75 -20.42
N ASP A 50 -4.88 10.46 -19.89
CA ASP A 50 -3.46 10.11 -20.05
C ASP A 50 -2.95 9.46 -18.77
N PHE A 51 -3.17 8.14 -18.65
CA PHE A 51 -2.73 7.37 -17.50
C PHE A 51 -1.21 7.24 -17.41
N ASN A 52 -0.49 7.34 -18.53
CA ASN A 52 0.98 7.35 -18.52
C ASN A 52 1.50 8.62 -17.87
N GLU A 53 0.88 9.75 -18.17
CA GLU A 53 1.21 11.02 -17.53
C GLU A 53 0.87 10.99 -16.03
N ALA A 54 -0.32 10.53 -15.63
CA ALA A 54 -0.68 10.37 -14.22
C ALA A 54 0.32 9.46 -13.47
N ALA A 55 0.66 8.31 -14.07
CA ALA A 55 1.63 7.38 -13.50
C ALA A 55 3.03 7.98 -13.35
N ARG A 56 3.46 8.87 -14.27
CA ARG A 56 4.73 9.60 -14.14
C ARG A 56 4.77 10.43 -12.86
N TYR A 57 3.70 11.18 -12.57
CA TYR A 57 3.61 11.97 -11.34
C TYR A 57 3.54 11.10 -10.09
N TYR A 58 2.79 10.00 -10.15
CA TYR A 58 2.73 9.06 -9.03
C TYR A 58 4.05 8.39 -8.73
N ARG A 59 4.85 8.03 -9.75
CA ARG A 59 6.22 7.49 -9.55
C ARG A 59 7.09 8.46 -8.76
N ILE A 60 7.07 9.74 -9.13
CA ILE A 60 7.87 10.76 -8.45
C ILE A 60 7.36 10.97 -7.02
N ALA A 61 6.05 11.13 -6.82
CA ALA A 61 5.47 11.29 -5.49
C ALA A 61 5.76 10.07 -4.58
N ALA A 62 5.60 8.84 -5.10
CA ALA A 62 5.91 7.62 -4.36
C ALA A 62 7.41 7.49 -4.04
N ALA A 63 8.29 7.95 -4.92
CA ALA A 63 9.73 8.03 -4.65
C ALA A 63 10.01 8.92 -3.42
N HIS A 64 9.23 9.99 -3.23
CA HIS A 64 9.25 10.88 -2.07
C HIS A 64 8.27 10.45 -0.95
N ASN A 65 8.03 9.15 -0.81
CA ASN A 65 7.26 8.52 0.27
C ASN A 65 5.77 8.89 0.33
N HIS A 66 5.18 9.30 -0.78
CA HIS A 66 3.74 9.50 -0.87
C HIS A 66 3.00 8.17 -1.07
N TYR A 67 2.51 7.56 0.01
CA TYR A 67 1.88 6.24 -0.04
C TYR A 67 0.63 6.19 -0.92
N LYS A 68 -0.26 7.20 -0.89
CA LYS A 68 -1.45 7.22 -1.76
C LYS A 68 -1.09 7.26 -3.26
N ALA A 69 0.04 7.88 -3.61
CA ALA A 69 0.52 7.90 -4.98
C ALA A 69 1.00 6.50 -5.40
N ALA A 70 1.67 5.79 -4.49
CA ALA A 70 2.08 4.41 -4.70
C ALA A 70 0.88 3.48 -4.92
N THR A 71 -0.17 3.58 -4.10
CA THR A 71 -1.42 2.81 -4.29
C THR A 71 -2.09 3.12 -5.64
N ASN A 72 -2.19 4.40 -6.02
CA ASN A 72 -2.76 4.76 -7.33
C ASN A 72 -1.89 4.28 -8.49
N LEU A 73 -0.57 4.36 -8.38
CA LEU A 73 0.37 3.85 -9.39
C LEU A 73 0.23 2.35 -9.57
N GLN A 74 0.18 1.60 -8.46
CA GLN A 74 -0.03 0.16 -8.46
C GLN A 74 -1.32 -0.20 -9.21
N MET A 75 -2.43 0.50 -8.95
CA MET A 75 -3.69 0.29 -9.66
C MET A 75 -3.55 0.52 -11.18
N LEU A 76 -2.90 1.61 -11.61
CA LEU A 76 -2.70 1.87 -13.03
C LEU A 76 -1.82 0.80 -13.70
N ILE A 77 -0.81 0.29 -13.00
CA ILE A 77 0.09 -0.75 -13.50
C ILE A 77 -0.62 -2.11 -13.58
N THR A 78 -1.32 -2.53 -12.53
CA THR A 78 -1.95 -3.85 -12.45
C THR A 78 -3.09 -3.98 -13.45
N GLN A 79 -3.79 -2.89 -13.76
CA GLN A 79 -4.84 -2.85 -14.79
C GLN A 79 -4.29 -2.66 -16.22
N GLY A 80 -2.97 -2.50 -16.39
CA GLY A 80 -2.35 -2.26 -17.69
C GLY A 80 -2.70 -0.89 -18.31
N LEU A 81 -3.18 0.06 -17.50
CA LEU A 81 -3.54 1.41 -17.94
C LEU A 81 -2.31 2.30 -18.13
N ALA A 82 -1.27 2.09 -17.32
CA ALA A 82 0.00 2.77 -17.45
C ALA A 82 1.09 1.79 -17.91
N ASN A 83 1.98 2.27 -18.76
CA ASN A 83 3.12 1.51 -19.24
C ASN A 83 4.07 1.21 -18.07
N SER A 84 4.35 -0.08 -17.88
CA SER A 84 5.39 -0.59 -17.01
C SER A 84 5.94 -1.90 -17.59
N PRO A 85 7.14 -1.89 -18.18
CA PRO A 85 7.76 -3.09 -18.76
C PRO A 85 7.96 -4.25 -17.77
N SER A 86 7.91 -3.96 -16.46
CA SER A 86 8.02 -4.95 -15.40
C SER A 86 7.00 -4.67 -14.30
N GLY A 87 5.72 -4.53 -14.69
CA GLY A 87 4.63 -4.08 -13.81
C GLY A 87 4.52 -4.84 -12.48
N GLN A 88 4.59 -6.17 -12.51
CA GLN A 88 4.61 -6.99 -11.29
C GLN A 88 5.76 -6.62 -10.36
N LYS A 89 6.98 -6.48 -10.89
CA LYS A 89 8.15 -6.13 -10.08
C LYS A 89 8.05 -4.70 -9.53
N GLU A 90 7.55 -3.76 -10.33
CA GLU A 90 7.36 -2.38 -9.90
C GLU A 90 6.32 -2.29 -8.78
N ALA A 91 5.19 -2.97 -8.92
CA ALA A 91 4.14 -3.00 -7.90
C ALA A 91 4.65 -3.61 -6.58
N ILE A 92 5.32 -4.76 -6.63
CA ILE A 92 5.89 -5.40 -5.43
C ILE A 92 6.95 -4.52 -4.76
N ALA A 93 7.83 -3.87 -5.55
CA ALA A 93 8.83 -2.96 -4.98
C ALA A 93 8.21 -1.75 -4.26
N LEU A 94 7.09 -1.21 -4.78
CA LEU A 94 6.34 -0.15 -4.10
C LEU A 94 5.77 -0.67 -2.78
N VAL A 95 5.10 -1.82 -2.78
CA VAL A 95 4.54 -2.40 -1.57
C VAL A 95 5.60 -2.66 -0.51
N GLU A 96 6.70 -3.34 -0.88
CA GLU A 96 7.82 -3.62 0.01
C GLU A 96 8.38 -2.33 0.63
N LYS A 97 8.61 -1.29 -0.20
CA LYS A 97 9.03 0.02 0.30
C LYS A 97 8.07 0.56 1.36
N PHE A 98 6.77 0.61 1.08
CA PHE A 98 5.83 1.22 2.02
C PHE A 98 5.53 0.36 3.25
N MET A 99 5.72 -0.97 3.18
CA MET A 99 5.75 -1.84 4.35
C MET A 99 6.93 -1.50 5.28
N THR A 100 8.12 -1.20 4.74
CA THR A 100 9.28 -0.76 5.56
C THR A 100 9.05 0.59 6.24
N LEU A 101 8.19 1.44 5.67
CA LEU A 101 7.75 2.70 6.26
C LEU A 101 6.56 2.54 7.23
N GLY A 102 6.09 1.31 7.45
CA GLY A 102 4.99 1.03 8.37
C GLY A 102 3.61 1.46 7.86
N VAL A 103 3.42 1.62 6.55
CA VAL A 103 2.12 2.02 5.99
C VAL A 103 1.13 0.85 6.04
N PRO A 104 0.01 0.94 6.77
CA PRO A 104 -0.97 -0.16 6.87
C PRO A 104 -1.51 -0.62 5.51
N GLY A 105 -1.81 0.35 4.63
CA GLY A 105 -2.28 0.08 3.27
C GLY A 105 -1.30 -0.76 2.43
N ALA A 106 0.00 -0.71 2.70
CA ALA A 106 0.97 -1.55 1.98
C ALA A 106 0.89 -3.02 2.42
N TYR A 107 0.62 -3.30 3.70
CA TYR A 107 0.37 -4.68 4.14
C TYR A 107 -0.91 -5.24 3.50
N TYR A 108 -1.95 -4.41 3.37
CA TYR A 108 -3.17 -4.77 2.65
C TYR A 108 -2.88 -5.06 1.17
N ASP A 109 -2.12 -4.20 0.48
CA ASP A 109 -1.74 -4.41 -0.92
C ASP A 109 -0.93 -5.72 -1.10
N MET A 110 0.03 -6.01 -0.21
CA MET A 110 0.79 -7.28 -0.23
C MET A 110 -0.13 -8.49 -0.06
N ALA A 111 -1.09 -8.41 0.86
CA ALA A 111 -2.05 -9.48 1.09
C ALA A 111 -2.84 -9.80 -0.19
N HIS A 112 -3.35 -8.77 -0.88
CA HIS A 112 -4.03 -8.94 -2.18
C HIS A 112 -3.13 -9.57 -3.24
N TYR A 113 -1.86 -9.18 -3.31
CA TYR A 113 -0.91 -9.79 -4.24
C TYR A 113 -0.58 -11.24 -3.90
N LEU A 114 -0.55 -11.61 -2.62
CA LEU A 114 -0.42 -13.00 -2.18
C LEU A 114 -1.68 -13.83 -2.46
N GLU A 115 -2.88 -13.26 -2.35
CA GLU A 115 -4.11 -13.96 -2.76
C GLU A 115 -4.16 -14.21 -4.26
N ALA A 116 -3.70 -13.23 -5.05
CA ALA A 116 -3.72 -13.30 -6.52
C ALA A 116 -2.49 -14.00 -7.13
N GLY A 117 -1.40 -14.17 -6.39
CA GLY A 117 -0.11 -14.61 -6.95
C GLY A 117 0.52 -13.57 -7.91
N TYR A 118 0.27 -12.28 -7.69
CA TYR A 118 0.74 -11.21 -8.58
C TYR A 118 2.17 -10.77 -8.22
N GLY A 119 3.16 -11.28 -8.95
CA GLY A 119 4.57 -10.95 -8.72
C GLY A 119 5.20 -11.61 -7.48
N VAL A 120 4.39 -12.35 -6.71
CA VAL A 120 4.79 -13.17 -5.55
C VAL A 120 4.13 -14.55 -5.65
N GLU A 121 4.66 -15.53 -4.92
CA GLU A 121 4.03 -16.86 -4.81
C GLU A 121 2.70 -16.75 -4.07
N GLN A 122 1.64 -17.31 -4.66
CA GLN A 122 0.30 -17.28 -4.09
C GLN A 122 0.25 -18.00 -2.73
N SER A 123 -0.34 -17.36 -1.71
CA SER A 123 -0.48 -17.97 -0.38
C SER A 123 -1.58 -17.29 0.43
N GLN A 124 -2.71 -17.98 0.63
CA GLN A 124 -3.81 -17.48 1.45
C GLN A 124 -3.40 -17.30 2.92
N GLU A 125 -2.59 -18.21 3.46
CA GLU A 125 -2.12 -18.15 4.84
C GLU A 125 -1.28 -16.88 5.08
N LYS A 126 -0.31 -16.60 4.20
CA LYS A 126 0.50 -15.38 4.29
C LYS A 126 -0.36 -14.14 4.07
N ALA A 127 -1.30 -14.17 3.11
CA ALA A 127 -2.22 -13.05 2.88
C ALA A 127 -3.01 -12.70 4.13
N ASN A 128 -3.60 -13.69 4.82
CA ASN A 128 -4.34 -13.48 6.06
C ASN A 128 -3.46 -12.86 7.16
N ALA A 129 -2.20 -13.29 7.28
CA ALA A 129 -1.26 -12.68 8.22
C ALA A 129 -0.97 -11.20 7.88
N TYR A 130 -0.83 -10.86 6.60
CA TYR A 130 -0.65 -9.48 6.15
C TYR A 130 -1.92 -8.63 6.32
N PHE A 131 -3.11 -9.17 6.07
CA PHE A 131 -4.37 -8.48 6.37
C PHE A 131 -4.51 -8.18 7.86
N ARG A 132 -4.15 -9.13 8.73
CA ARG A 132 -4.16 -8.88 10.17
C ARG A 132 -3.21 -7.75 10.53
N LYS A 133 -1.99 -7.75 9.98
CA LYS A 133 -1.00 -6.69 10.19
C LYS A 133 -1.39 -5.33 9.60
N ALA A 134 -2.25 -5.31 8.58
CA ALA A 134 -2.81 -4.07 8.05
C ALA A 134 -3.89 -3.48 8.96
N ALA A 135 -4.53 -4.31 9.78
CA ALA A 135 -5.57 -3.90 10.71
C ALA A 135 -5.00 -3.49 12.08
N ASP A 136 -4.00 -4.22 12.58
CA ASP A 136 -3.25 -3.91 13.82
C ASP A 136 -2.50 -2.58 13.73
#